data_AF-A0ABD7GNX3-F1
#
_entry.id   AF-A0ABD7GNX3-F1
#
_cell.length_a   1.000
_cell.length_b   1.000
_cell.length_c   1.000
_cell.angle_alpha   90.00
_cell.angle_beta   90.00
_cell.angle_gamma   90.00
#
_symmetry.space_group_name_H-M   'P 1'
#
loop_
_entity.id
_entity.type
_entity.pdbx_description
1 polymer ?
#
loop_
_entity_poly.entity_id
_entity_poly.type
_entity_poly.pdbx_seq_one_letter_code
_entity_poly.pdbx_strand_id
1 'polypeptide(L)'
;DQGNDFFPATSMQIANIQAGTGSNNVIPGELFVQFNFRFSTELTDEMIKAQVLALLEKHQLRYTVDWWLSGQPFLTARGKLVDAVVNAVEH
;
A
#
# COMPACT_ATOMS: atom_id res chain seq x y z
N ASP A 1 9.01 -3.72 -5.24
CA ASP A 1 10.12 -4.65 -4.91
C ASP A 1 9.80 -6.03 -5.49
N GLN A 2 10.64 -7.03 -5.22
CA GLN A 2 10.45 -8.43 -5.65
C GLN A 2 10.02 -9.36 -4.49
N GLY A 3 9.69 -8.82 -3.32
CA GLY A 3 9.51 -9.59 -2.10
C GLY A 3 10.83 -10.12 -1.53
N ASN A 4 10.71 -11.06 -0.59
CA ASN A 4 11.82 -11.80 0.01
C ASN A 4 11.34 -13.20 0.50
N ASP A 5 12.18 -13.93 1.21
CA ASP A 5 11.88 -15.29 1.68
C ASP A 5 10.64 -15.39 2.59
N PHE A 6 10.23 -14.27 3.21
CA PHE A 6 9.13 -14.22 4.18
C PHE A 6 7.91 -13.41 3.71
N PHE A 7 8.11 -12.50 2.75
CA PHE A 7 7.05 -11.65 2.23
C PHE A 7 6.96 -11.74 0.70
N PRO A 8 5.75 -11.81 0.13
CA PRO A 8 5.58 -11.56 -1.28
C PRO A 8 5.96 -10.12 -1.63
N ALA A 9 6.06 -9.84 -2.93
CA ALA A 9 6.26 -8.48 -3.41
C ALA A 9 5.17 -7.53 -2.88
N THR A 10 5.57 -6.29 -2.59
CA THR A 10 4.60 -5.24 -2.21
C THR A 10 3.50 -5.11 -3.26
N SER A 11 2.26 -5.10 -2.80
CA SER A 11 1.08 -4.96 -3.65
C SER A 11 0.42 -3.60 -3.44
N MET A 12 0.00 -2.98 -4.56
CA MET A 12 -0.79 -1.76 -4.60
C MET A 12 -2.13 -2.06 -5.24
N GLN A 13 -3.21 -1.55 -4.65
CA GLN A 13 -4.57 -1.69 -5.17
C GLN A 13 -5.33 -0.37 -5.03
N ILE A 14 -6.07 0.04 -6.06
CA ILE A 14 -7.06 1.11 -5.96
C ILE A 14 -8.34 0.49 -5.39
N ALA A 15 -8.75 0.91 -4.20
CA ALA A 15 -9.94 0.43 -3.52
C ALA A 15 -11.20 1.20 -3.96
N ASN A 16 -11.07 2.50 -4.19
CA ASN A 16 -12.18 3.36 -4.61
C ASN A 16 -11.72 4.41 -5.62
N ILE A 17 -12.59 4.72 -6.59
CA ILE A 17 -12.39 5.82 -7.55
C ILE A 17 -13.74 6.47 -7.85
N GLN A 18 -13.81 7.80 -7.72
CA GLN A 18 -15.06 8.53 -7.94
C GLN A 18 -14.77 9.92 -8.52
N ALA A 19 -15.52 10.27 -9.56
CA ALA A 19 -15.59 11.62 -10.12
C ALA A 19 -16.97 11.83 -10.73
N GLY A 20 -17.37 13.10 -10.87
CA GLY A 20 -18.66 13.46 -11.47
C GLY A 20 -19.68 13.88 -10.43
N THR A 21 -20.74 14.51 -10.93
CA THR A 21 -21.89 14.96 -10.13
C THR A 21 -23.11 14.05 -10.30
N GLY A 22 -22.99 13.00 -11.14
CA GLY A 22 -24.09 12.16 -11.60
C GLY A 22 -24.82 12.70 -12.84
N SER A 23 -24.58 13.95 -13.26
CA SER A 23 -25.10 14.47 -14.53
C SER A 23 -24.21 14.07 -15.70
N ASN A 24 -24.81 13.77 -16.86
CA ASN A 24 -24.09 13.39 -18.08
C ASN A 24 -23.54 14.59 -18.89
N ASN A 25 -23.84 15.82 -18.46
CA ASN A 25 -23.48 17.06 -19.17
C ASN A 25 -22.64 18.03 -18.32
N VAL A 26 -22.12 17.58 -17.18
CA VAL A 26 -21.25 18.38 -16.30
C VAL A 26 -19.87 17.72 -16.24
N ILE A 27 -18.82 18.49 -16.52
CA ILE A 27 -17.44 18.04 -16.33
C ILE A 27 -17.09 18.15 -14.84
N PRO A 28 -16.59 17.10 -14.19
CA PRO A 28 -16.19 17.17 -12.79
C PRO A 28 -14.99 18.08 -12.57
N GLY A 29 -14.97 18.79 -11.43
CA GLY A 29 -13.84 19.60 -10.99
C GLY A 29 -12.73 18.82 -10.28
N GLU A 30 -13.05 17.64 -9.74
CA GLU A 30 -12.14 16.81 -8.93
C GLU A 30 -12.35 15.31 -9.20
N LEU A 31 -11.30 14.53 -8.95
CA LEU A 31 -11.28 13.06 -8.99
C LEU A 31 -10.73 12.57 -7.65
N PHE A 32 -11.53 11.76 -6.95
CA PHE A 32 -11.11 11.08 -5.74
C PHE A 32 -10.60 9.68 -6.07
N VAL A 33 -9.44 9.33 -5.53
CA VAL A 33 -8.86 7.98 -5.62
C VAL A 33 -8.37 7.56 -4.25
N GLN A 34 -8.83 6.40 -3.78
CA GLN A 34 -8.30 5.74 -2.60
C GLN A 34 -7.57 4.47 -3.01
N PHE A 35 -6.31 4.35 -2.61
CA PHE A 35 -5.49 3.17 -2.86
C PHE A 35 -4.84 2.68 -1.56
N ASN A 36 -4.51 1.40 -1.53
CA ASN A 36 -3.87 0.75 -0.40
C ASN A 36 -2.60 0.03 -0.83
N PHE A 37 -1.58 0.12 0.01
CA PHE A 37 -0.36 -0.67 -0.10
C PHE A 37 -0.36 -1.74 0.99
N ARG A 38 -0.12 -2.98 0.59
CA ARG A 38 0.34 -4.05 1.48
C ARG A 38 1.81 -4.26 1.16
N PHE A 39 2.68 -3.68 1.98
CA PHE A 39 4.11 -3.63 1.70
C PHE A 39 4.91 -4.51 2.67
N SER A 40 6.00 -5.07 2.14
CA SER A 40 6.93 -5.95 2.88
C SER A 40 7.97 -5.12 3.64
N THR A 41 8.86 -5.79 4.38
CA THR A 41 10.01 -5.13 5.03
C THR A 41 11.06 -4.56 4.07
N GLU A 42 10.94 -4.85 2.76
CA GLU A 42 11.84 -4.29 1.72
C GLU A 42 11.53 -2.82 1.40
N LEU A 43 10.36 -2.33 1.79
CA LEU A 43 9.95 -0.94 1.61
C LEU A 43 9.57 -0.30 2.94
N THR A 44 9.81 1.00 3.04
CA THR A 44 9.24 1.84 4.11
C THR A 44 8.07 2.66 3.58
N ASP A 45 7.23 3.15 4.48
CA ASP A 45 6.12 4.01 4.09
C ASP A 45 6.61 5.34 3.51
N GLU A 46 7.74 5.88 3.94
CA GLU A 46 8.35 7.08 3.36
C GLU A 46 8.79 6.86 1.91
N MET A 47 9.38 5.70 1.59
CA MET A 47 9.77 5.37 0.22
C MET A 47 8.54 5.29 -0.70
N ILE A 48 7.45 4.68 -0.22
CA ILE A 48 6.19 4.57 -0.96
C ILE A 48 5.60 5.96 -1.20
N LYS A 49 5.50 6.78 -0.13
CA LYS A 49 5.01 8.17 -0.22
C LYS A 49 5.83 8.98 -1.21
N ALA A 50 7.15 8.91 -1.14
CA ALA A 50 8.05 9.65 -2.03
C ALA A 50 7.86 9.24 -3.50
N GLN A 51 7.73 7.94 -3.80
CA GLN A 51 7.50 7.45 -5.16
C GLN A 51 6.14 7.91 -5.71
N VAL A 52 5.09 7.90 -4.90
CA VAL A 52 3.76 8.39 -5.33
C VAL A 52 3.79 9.89 -5.59
N LEU A 53 4.38 10.69 -4.70
CA LEU A 53 4.50 12.13 -4.88
C LEU A 53 5.32 12.47 -6.14
N ALA A 54 6.44 11.77 -6.37
CA ALA A 54 7.27 11.94 -7.56
C ALA A 54 6.50 11.62 -8.86
N LEU A 55 5.63 10.60 -8.86
CA LEU A 55 4.77 10.31 -10.00
C LEU A 55 3.74 11.41 -10.24
N LEU A 56 3.06 11.88 -9.19
CA LEU A 56 2.08 12.95 -9.32
C LEU A 56 2.71 14.26 -9.83
N GLU A 57 3.91 14.60 -9.34
CA GLU A 57 4.69 15.75 -9.80
C GLU A 57 5.16 15.59 -11.25
N LYS A 58 5.67 14.42 -11.63
CA LYS A 58 6.07 14.10 -13.01
C LYS A 58 4.93 14.34 -13.99
N HIS A 59 3.70 14.04 -13.59
CA HIS A 59 2.49 14.24 -14.39
C HIS A 59 1.86 15.64 -14.22
N GLN A 60 2.49 16.55 -13.46
CA GLN A 60 2.08 17.94 -13.27
C GLN A 60 0.64 18.07 -12.76
N LEU A 61 0.21 17.13 -11.92
CA LEU A 61 -1.14 17.13 -11.36
C LEU A 61 -1.23 18.16 -10.24
N ARG A 62 -2.39 18.81 -10.13
CA ARG A 62 -2.79 19.52 -8.90
C ARG A 62 -3.55 18.54 -8.03
N TYR A 63 -3.05 18.29 -6.82
CA TYR A 63 -3.60 17.27 -5.94
C TYR A 63 -3.49 17.68 -4.48
N THR A 64 -4.31 17.03 -3.66
CA THR A 64 -4.14 16.94 -2.21
C THR A 64 -4.06 15.46 -1.89
N VAL A 65 -3.08 15.06 -1.08
CA VAL A 65 -2.94 13.66 -0.64
C VAL A 65 -3.00 13.62 0.88
N ASP A 66 -3.82 12.70 1.38
CA ASP A 66 -3.90 12.34 2.79
C ASP A 66 -3.41 10.90 2.97
N TRP A 67 -2.53 10.70 3.95
CA TRP A 67 -1.88 9.41 4.20
C TRP A 67 -2.28 8.87 5.56
N TRP A 68 -2.78 7.64 5.57
CA TRP A 68 -3.07 6.92 6.79
C TRP A 68 -2.27 5.61 6.85
N LEU A 69 -1.38 5.50 7.85
CA LEU A 69 -0.62 4.29 8.11
C LEU A 69 -1.31 3.45 9.19
N SER A 70 -2.01 2.40 8.78
CA SER A 70 -2.68 1.50 9.71
C SER A 70 -1.73 0.59 10.49
N GLY A 71 -0.53 0.32 9.97
CA GLY A 71 0.47 -0.53 10.62
C GLY A 71 1.70 -0.75 9.76
N GLN A 72 2.84 -0.99 10.41
CA GLN A 72 4.10 -1.35 9.76
C GLN A 72 4.19 -2.88 9.55
N PRO A 73 4.95 -3.35 8.54
CA PRO A 73 5.26 -4.77 8.42
C PRO A 73 6.08 -5.23 9.63
N PHE A 74 5.83 -6.47 10.09
CA PHE A 74 6.57 -7.08 11.19
C PHE A 74 6.93 -8.52 10.84
N LEU A 75 8.10 -8.98 11.29
CA LEU A 75 8.59 -10.33 11.02
C LEU A 75 9.27 -10.92 12.25
N THR A 76 8.88 -12.14 12.61
CA THR A 76 9.62 -12.99 13.55
C THR A 76 10.18 -14.17 12.77
N ALA A 77 11.41 -14.04 12.26
CA ALA A 77 11.95 -14.96 11.27
C ALA A 77 12.23 -16.38 11.79
N ARG A 78 12.62 -16.52 13.07
CA ARG A 78 12.95 -17.81 13.72
C ARG A 78 13.01 -17.67 15.24
N GLY A 79 12.94 -18.79 15.94
CA GLY A 79 13.22 -18.89 17.37
C GLY A 79 12.20 -19.73 18.12
N LYS A 80 12.39 -19.84 19.44
CA LYS A 80 11.68 -20.79 20.31
C LYS A 80 10.16 -20.79 20.14
N LEU A 81 9.54 -19.63 19.95
CA LEU A 81 8.10 -19.53 19.74
C LEU A 81 7.66 -20.13 18.40
N VAL A 82 8.37 -19.79 17.32
CA VAL A 82 8.10 -20.33 15.98
C VAL A 82 8.29 -21.84 15.99
N ASP A 83 9.43 -22.32 16.51
CA ASP A 83 9.76 -23.74 16.56
C ASP A 83 8.72 -24.53 17.39
N ALA A 84 8.30 -23.99 18.54
CA ALA A 84 7.30 -24.64 19.39
C ALA A 84 5.93 -24.76 18.69
N VAL A 85 5.50 -23.74 17.96
CA VAL A 85 4.22 -23.77 17.22
C VAL A 85 4.29 -24.76 16.06
N VAL A 86 5.39 -24.79 15.30
CA VAL A 86 5.59 -25.75 14.20
C VAL A 86 5.52 -27.18 14.73
N ASN A 87 6.32 -27.50 15.76
CA ASN A 87 6.35 -28.83 16.34
C ASN A 87 4.97 -29.29 16.85
N ALA A 88 4.18 -28.38 17.43
CA ALA A 88 2.86 -28.68 17.96
C ALA A 88 1.79 -28.96 16.89
N VAL A 89 1.98 -28.49 15.65
CA VAL A 89 1.06 -28.75 14.52
C VAL A 89 1.43 -30.04 13.78
N GLU A 90 2.71 -30.40 13.77
CA GLU A 90 3.20 -31.62 13.13
C GLU A 90 2.86 -32.91 13.91
N HIS A 91 2.59 -32.80 15.22
CA HIS A 91 2.23 -33.90 16.11
C HIS A 91 0.72 -33.97 16.33
#